data_AF-A0A2K2VHS6-F1
#
_entry.id   AF-A0A2K2VHS6-F1
#
_cell.length_a   1.000
_cell.length_b   1.000
_cell.length_c   1.000
_cell.angle_alpha   90.00
_cell.angle_beta   90.00
_cell.angle_gamma   90.00
#
_symmetry.space_group_name_H-M   'P 1'
#
loop_
_entity.id
_entity.type
_entity.pdbx_description
1 polymer ?
#
loop_
_entity_poly.entity_id
_entity_poly.type
_entity_poly.pdbx_seq_one_letter_code
_entity_poly.pdbx_strand_id
1 'polypeptide(L)'
;MDTGVILRILLLVGVFILLFLPTVWAIRDIAYRGFPTLKNKVIWFAVVTLLPPIGAFVYLAVGRSRASEIAEDVEAQEVNSETGSE
;
A
#
# COMPACT_ATOMS: atom_id res chain seq x y z
N MET A 1 -17.79 -13.96 -30.17
CA MET A 1 -17.51 -13.08 -29.03
C MET A 1 -17.72 -11.66 -29.50
N ASP A 2 -18.67 -10.95 -28.89
CA ASP A 2 -19.00 -9.60 -29.31
C ASP A 2 -17.81 -8.66 -29.12
N THR A 3 -17.51 -7.84 -30.12
CA THR A 3 -16.39 -6.89 -30.09
C THR A 3 -16.48 -5.94 -28.89
N GLY A 4 -17.70 -5.61 -28.44
CA GLY A 4 -17.93 -4.81 -27.23
C GLY A 4 -17.53 -5.54 -25.93
N VAL A 5 -17.71 -6.86 -25.86
CA VAL A 5 -17.27 -7.67 -24.72
C VAL A 5 -15.74 -7.81 -24.73
N ILE A 6 -15.14 -8.01 -25.90
CA ILE A 6 -13.69 -8.04 -26.09
C ILE A 6 -13.05 -6.73 -25.63
N LEU A 7 -13.60 -5.58 -26.02
CA LEU A 7 -13.09 -4.27 -25.61
C LEU A 7 -13.16 -4.06 -24.08
N ARG A 8 -14.26 -4.47 -23.45
CA ARG A 8 -14.42 -4.41 -21.98
C ARG A 8 -13.40 -5.28 -21.26
N ILE A 9 -13.16 -6.49 -21.75
CA ILE A 9 -12.16 -7.41 -21.19
C ILE A 9 -10.76 -6.81 -21.35
N LEU A 10 -10.43 -6.25 -22.52
CA LEU A 10 -9.13 -5.63 -22.76
C LEU A 10 -8.89 -4.43 -21.84
N LEU A 11 -9.92 -3.60 -21.62
CA LEU A 11 -9.87 -2.47 -20.70
C LEU A 11 -9.65 -2.95 -19.26
N LEU A 12 -10.43 -3.94 -18.80
CA LEU A 12 -10.26 -4.52 -17.47
C LEU A 12 -8.87 -5.10 -17.25
N VAL A 13 -8.34 -5.85 -18.21
CA VAL A 13 -6.98 -6.42 -18.14
C VAL A 13 -5.94 -5.31 -18.14
N GLY A 14 -6.09 -4.28 -18.98
CA GLY A 14 -5.17 -3.13 -19.01
C GLY A 14 -5.14 -2.37 -17.69
N VAL A 15 -6.32 -2.09 -17.11
CA VAL A 15 -6.45 -1.46 -15.79
C VAL A 15 -5.88 -2.36 -14.70
N PHE A 16 -6.14 -3.67 -14.76
CA PHE A 16 -5.61 -4.62 -13.79
C PHE A 16 -4.07 -4.62 -13.81
N ILE A 17 -3.46 -4.67 -15.00
CA ILE A 17 -2.00 -4.60 -15.17
C ILE A 17 -1.46 -3.27 -14.65
N LEU A 18 -2.14 -2.15 -14.96
CA LEU A 18 -1.76 -0.81 -14.51
C LEU A 18 -1.79 -0.67 -12.99
N LEU A 19 -2.73 -1.37 -12.33
CA LEU A 19 -2.83 -1.44 -10.88
C LEU A 19 -1.80 -2.39 -10.26
N PHE A 20 -1.49 -3.48 -10.95
CA PHE A 20 -0.61 -4.53 -10.43
C PHE A 20 0.87 -4.13 -10.49
N LEU A 21 1.29 -3.46 -11.57
CA LEU A 21 2.66 -2.97 -11.76
C LEU A 21 3.21 -2.17 -10.56
N PRO A 22 2.52 -1.10 -10.09
CA PRO A 22 3.02 -0.30 -8.97
C PRO A 22 2.96 -1.09 -7.66
N THR A 23 2.04 -2.04 -7.51
CA THR A 23 1.91 -2.87 -6.30
C THR A 23 3.13 -3.80 -6.16
N VAL A 24 3.48 -4.52 -7.23
CA VAL A 24 4.67 -5.40 -7.25
C VAL A 24 5.95 -4.58 -7.10
N TRP A 25 6.02 -3.41 -7.75
CA TRP A 25 7.18 -2.52 -7.64
C TRP A 25 7.35 -1.95 -6.23
N ALA A 26 6.25 -1.54 -5.57
CA ALA A 26 6.26 -1.06 -4.20
C ALA A 26 6.71 -2.16 -3.24
N ILE A 27 6.22 -3.39 -3.36
CA ILE A 27 6.66 -4.53 -2.54
C ILE A 27 8.17 -4.77 -2.72
N ARG A 28 8.66 -4.73 -3.96
CA ARG A 28 10.09 -4.87 -4.25
C ARG A 28 10.90 -3.74 -3.62
N ASP A 29 10.48 -2.49 -3.79
CA ASP A 29 11.16 -1.33 -3.18
C ASP A 29 11.16 -1.44 -1.65
N ILE A 30 10.06 -1.91 -1.03
CA ILE A 30 9.99 -2.20 0.40
C ILE A 30 10.99 -3.30 0.81
N ALA A 31 11.09 -4.38 0.02
CA ALA A 31 11.97 -5.50 0.33
C ALA A 31 13.46 -5.13 0.27
N TYR A 32 13.85 -4.33 -0.73
CA TYR A 32 15.24 -3.92 -0.98
C TYR A 32 15.68 -2.69 -0.20
N ARG A 33 14.77 -1.80 0.24
CA ARG A 33 15.12 -0.69 1.12
C ARG A 33 15.33 -1.15 2.55
N GLY A 34 16.42 -0.70 3.15
CA GLY A 34 16.62 -0.79 4.60
C GLY A 34 15.69 0.19 5.30
N PHE A 35 14.61 -0.31 5.90
CA PHE A 35 13.79 0.49 6.81
C PHE A 35 14.53 0.65 8.14
N PRO A 36 14.44 1.82 8.78
CA PRO A 36 15.03 2.05 10.10
C PRO A 36 14.42 1.14 11.17
N THR A 37 13.15 0.74 11.02
CA THR A 37 12.43 -0.15 11.93
C THR A 37 11.66 -1.23 11.17
N LEU A 38 11.65 -2.44 11.73
CA LEU A 38 10.97 -3.61 11.14
C LEU A 38 9.45 -3.45 11.16
N LYS A 39 8.90 -2.76 12.16
CA LYS A 39 7.46 -2.40 12.23
C LYS A 39 7.01 -1.59 11.01
N ASN A 40 7.74 -0.55 10.63
CA ASN A 40 7.34 0.32 9.50
C ASN A 40 7.38 -0.42 8.17
N LYS A 41 8.32 -1.36 8.02
CA LYS A 41 8.38 -2.23 6.85
C LYS A 41 7.11 -3.06 6.71
N VAL A 42 6.64 -3.64 7.82
CA VAL A 42 5.44 -4.50 7.84
C VAL A 42 4.17 -3.67 7.62
N ILE A 43 4.06 -2.48 8.22
CA ILE A 43 2.90 -1.59 8.03
C ILE A 43 2.77 -1.17 6.56
N TRP A 44 3.87 -0.71 5.94
CA TRP A 44 3.84 -0.34 4.51
C TRP A 44 3.55 -1.52 3.61
N PHE A 45 4.09 -2.70 3.93
CA PHE A 45 3.76 -3.93 3.22
C PHE A 45 2.27 -4.27 3.35
N ALA A 46 1.70 -4.17 4.55
CA ALA A 46 0.28 -4.40 4.79
C ALA A 46 -0.60 -3.40 4.04
N VAL A 47 -0.29 -2.10 4.08
CA VAL A 47 -1.05 -1.04 3.36
C VAL A 47 -1.04 -1.27 1.85
N VAL A 48 0.13 -1.59 1.27
CA VAL A 48 0.26 -1.87 -0.17
C VAL A 48 -0.51 -3.13 -0.58
N THR A 49 -0.56 -4.14 0.29
CA THR A 49 -1.20 -5.43 0.00
C THR A 49 -2.70 -5.43 0.27
N LEU A 50 -3.16 -4.66 1.27
CA LEU A 50 -4.56 -4.61 1.70
C LEU A 50 -5.39 -3.65 0.85
N LEU A 51 -4.78 -2.57 0.34
CA LEU A 51 -5.42 -1.62 -0.57
C LEU A 51 -4.69 -1.49 -1.92
N PRO A 52 -4.56 -2.54 -2.76
CA PRO A 52 -4.13 -2.35 -4.14
C PRO A 52 -5.23 -1.60 -4.91
N PRO A 53 -4.94 -0.51 -5.64
CA PRO A 53 -3.62 0.10 -5.91
C PRO A 53 -3.31 1.33 -5.05
N ILE A 54 -4.27 1.77 -4.25
CA ILE A 54 -4.22 3.03 -3.49
C ILE A 54 -3.02 3.03 -2.55
N GLY A 55 -2.77 1.93 -1.84
CA GLY A 55 -1.62 1.74 -0.97
C GLY A 55 -0.29 1.85 -1.70
N ALA A 56 -0.20 1.37 -2.95
CA ALA A 56 0.99 1.51 -3.79
C ALA A 56 1.22 2.98 -4.21
N PHE A 57 0.16 3.70 -4.60
CA PHE A 57 0.24 5.13 -4.92
C PHE A 57 0.63 5.98 -3.69
N VAL A 58 0.04 5.68 -2.53
CA VAL A 58 0.35 6.35 -1.27
C VAL A 58 1.80 6.07 -0.83
N TYR A 59 2.29 4.83 -0.99
CA TYR A 59 3.70 4.50 -0.74
C TYR A 59 4.64 5.28 -1.65
N LEU A 60 4.30 5.40 -2.93
CA LEU A 60 5.12 6.10 -3.92
C LEU A 60 5.16 7.61 -3.68
N ALA A 61 4.04 8.20 -3.27
CA ALA A 61 3.90 9.64 -3.01
C ALA A 61 4.41 10.06 -1.63
N VAL A 62 4.16 9.27 -0.58
CA VAL A 62 4.37 9.66 0.82
C VAL A 62 5.38 8.74 1.52
N GLY A 63 5.32 7.44 1.26
CA GLY A 63 6.19 6.43 1.89
C GLY A 63 7.68 6.64 1.62
N ARG A 64 8.06 7.34 0.55
CA ARG A 64 9.45 7.74 0.30
C ARG A 64 9.98 8.81 1.28
N SER A 65 9.12 9.66 1.83
CA SER A 65 9.53 10.82 2.64
C SER A 65 9.04 10.82 4.09
N ARG A 66 7.92 10.15 4.41
CA ARG A 66 7.28 10.20 5.74
C ARG A 66 7.22 8.87 6.47
N ALA A 67 7.91 7.83 5.98
CA ALA A 67 7.85 6.51 6.60
C ALA A 67 8.23 6.50 8.09
N SER A 68 8.84 7.56 8.65
CA SER A 68 9.11 7.72 10.08
C SER A 68 7.93 8.31 10.89
N GLU A 69 7.11 9.17 10.31
CA GLU A 69 6.14 10.02 11.05
C GLU A 69 4.84 9.26 11.38
N ILE A 70 4.28 8.53 10.42
CA ILE A 70 2.95 7.88 10.55
C ILE A 70 2.94 6.73 11.59
N ALA A 71 4.10 6.14 11.90
CA ALA A 71 4.18 5.03 12.85
C ALA A 71 4.04 5.48 14.31
N GLU A 72 4.44 6.72 14.62
CA GLU A 72 4.21 7.30 15.95
C GLU A 72 2.70 7.53 16.17
N ASP A 73 1.99 7.96 15.13
CA ASP A 73 0.57 8.32 15.19
C ASP A 73 -0.34 7.10 15.42
N VAL A 74 -0.06 5.98 14.75
CA VAL A 74 -0.87 4.75 14.84
C VAL A 74 -0.65 4.03 16.18
N GLU A 75 0.58 4.03 16.68
CA GLU A 75 0.90 3.47 18.00
C GLU A 75 0.28 4.34 19.12
N ALA A 76 0.28 5.66 18.96
CA ALA A 76 -0.45 6.56 19.86
C ALA A 76 -1.99 6.37 19.78
N GLN A 77 -2.51 5.91 18.64
CA GLN A 77 -3.94 5.64 18.47
C GLN A 77 -4.36 4.30 19.09
N GLU A 78 -3.54 3.25 18.95
CA GLU A 78 -3.81 1.92 19.53
C GLU A 78 -3.78 1.94 21.07
N VAL A 79 -2.79 2.62 21.67
CA VAL A 79 -2.65 2.75 23.13
C VAL A 79 -3.83 3.49 23.76
N ASN A 80 -4.36 4.52 23.08
CA ASN A 80 -5.48 5.32 23.61
C ASN A 80 -6.83 4.60 23.51
N SER A 81 -6.98 3.66 22.57
CA SER A 81 -8.15 2.75 22.53
C SER A 81 -8.19 1.74 23.69
N GLU A 82 -7.04 1.38 24.26
CA GLU A 82 -6.97 0.45 25.39
C GLU A 82 -7.14 1.15 26.76
N THR A 83 -6.77 2.42 26.88
CA THR A 83 -6.89 3.20 28.15
C THR A 83 -8.20 4.00 28.28
N GLY A 84 -8.96 4.19 27.20
CA GLY A 84 -10.23 4.92 27.22
C GLY A 84 -11.46 4.10 27.67
N SER A 85 -11.25 2.89 28.20
CA SER A 85 -12.32 1.97 28.61
C SER A 85 -12.40 1.74 30.13
N GLU A 86 -11.70 2.54 30.93
CA GLU A 86 -11.74 2.51 32.41
C GLU A 86 -12.73 3.52 33.01
#